data_AF-A0A847ZW77-F1
#
_entry.id   AF-A0A847ZW77-F1
#
_cell.length_a   1.000
_cell.length_b   1.000
_cell.length_c   1.000
_cell.angle_alpha   90.00
_cell.angle_beta   90.00
_cell.angle_gamma   90.00
#
_symmetry.space_group_name_H-M   'P 1'
#
loop_
_entity.id
_entity.type
_entity.pdbx_description
1 polymer ?
#
loop_
_entity_poly.entity_id
_entity_poly.type
_entity_poly.pdbx_seq_one_letter_code
_entity_poly.pdbx_strand_id
1 'polypeptide(L)'
;MIRAIKAIPIFLGPFITTVAMLVTHVVGLLDRPDEYVEAPPTISRLLTKAELAEPFALAMIAAAFFLAIAICQVGLFLYRSLRVVEPNVGKWAVLFAVCAISESAAVVGMIVLSQYTGDIYPTLHNVGSYMLFFGHTIGLIVVGFLVRNVLAGLHQAQQQVPAAFAGISSFPRRSVTIAVLSLLFGLVYFGGKLLPEGYFFWQRVVLSGLEIIVILSFLAYLVSFEPHINAARKRRRNTSATRAASTDLHVGAD
;
A
#
# COMPACT_ATOMS: atom_id res chain seq x y z
N MET A 1 -5.06 -16.00 20.31
CA MET A 1 -6.10 -15.21 19.60
C MET A 1 -5.76 -13.71 19.43
N ILE A 2 -5.52 -12.91 20.48
CA ILE A 2 -5.37 -11.43 20.39
C ILE A 2 -4.22 -10.97 19.44
N ARG A 3 -3.17 -11.78 19.24
CA ARG A 3 -2.07 -11.43 18.32
C ARG A 3 -2.47 -11.43 16.85
N ALA A 4 -3.32 -12.37 16.44
CA ALA A 4 -3.80 -12.46 15.06
C ALA A 4 -4.59 -11.21 14.67
N ILE A 5 -5.47 -10.74 15.57
CA ILE A 5 -6.36 -9.58 15.35
C ILE A 5 -5.60 -8.30 14.95
N LYS A 6 -4.36 -8.13 15.39
CA LYS A 6 -3.58 -6.90 15.17
C LYS A 6 -2.80 -6.87 13.85
N ALA A 7 -2.60 -8.00 13.19
CA ALA A 7 -1.92 -8.10 11.90
C ALA A 7 -2.92 -8.25 10.73
N ILE A 8 -4.16 -8.66 11.02
CA ILE A 8 -5.25 -8.81 10.03
C ILE A 8 -5.33 -7.61 9.08
N PRO A 9 -5.31 -6.34 9.51
CA PRO A 9 -5.51 -5.22 8.58
C PRO A 9 -4.41 -5.09 7.51
N ILE A 10 -3.16 -5.39 7.86
CA ILE A 10 -2.02 -5.30 6.92
C ILE A 10 -2.13 -6.35 5.81
N PHE A 11 -2.71 -7.51 6.10
CA PHE A 11 -2.87 -8.59 5.12
C PHE A 11 -4.21 -8.52 4.38
N LEU A 12 -5.29 -8.22 5.11
CA LEU A 12 -6.65 -8.39 4.62
C LEU A 12 -7.02 -7.37 3.55
N GLY A 13 -6.61 -6.10 3.68
CA GLY A 13 -6.81 -5.10 2.63
C GLY A 13 -6.16 -5.54 1.31
N PRO A 14 -4.85 -5.80 1.30
CA PRO A 14 -4.16 -6.37 0.14
C PRO A 14 -4.77 -7.64 -0.43
N PHE A 15 -5.16 -8.57 0.44
CA PHE A 15 -5.77 -9.83 0.02
C PHE A 15 -7.12 -9.58 -0.69
N ILE A 16 -8.00 -8.78 -0.09
CA ILE A 16 -9.30 -8.42 -0.68
C ILE A 16 -9.12 -7.75 -2.03
N THR A 17 -8.23 -6.74 -2.13
CA THR A 17 -7.96 -6.06 -3.39
C THR A 17 -7.46 -7.03 -4.45
N THR A 18 -6.49 -7.89 -4.12
CA THR A 18 -5.93 -8.88 -5.05
C THR A 18 -7.00 -9.84 -5.55
N VAL A 19 -7.80 -10.41 -4.64
CA VAL A 19 -8.86 -11.35 -5.00
C VAL A 19 -9.91 -10.66 -5.87
N ALA A 20 -10.36 -9.46 -5.51
CA ALA A 20 -11.35 -8.72 -6.28
C ALA A 20 -10.87 -8.42 -7.71
N MET A 21 -9.62 -7.98 -7.86
CA MET A 21 -9.02 -7.76 -9.18
C MET A 21 -8.92 -9.03 -10.01
N LEU A 22 -8.42 -10.13 -9.42
CA LEU A 22 -8.26 -11.40 -10.12
C LEU A 22 -9.60 -11.99 -10.54
N VAL A 23 -10.59 -11.99 -9.63
CA VAL A 23 -11.95 -12.44 -9.93
C VAL A 23 -12.56 -11.60 -11.05
N THR A 24 -12.42 -10.27 -11.00
CA THR A 24 -12.92 -9.38 -12.06
C THR A 24 -12.31 -9.74 -13.42
N HIS A 25 -11.00 -9.99 -13.47
CA HIS A 25 -10.35 -10.41 -14.71
C HIS A 25 -10.78 -11.80 -15.19
N VAL A 26 -10.90 -12.77 -14.29
CA VAL A 26 -11.31 -14.14 -14.63
C VAL A 26 -12.74 -14.15 -15.17
N VAL A 27 -13.69 -13.52 -14.47
CA VAL A 27 -15.08 -13.43 -14.93
C VAL A 27 -15.15 -12.63 -16.23
N GLY A 28 -14.43 -11.51 -16.33
CA GLY A 28 -14.33 -10.74 -17.58
C GLY A 28 -13.82 -11.56 -18.77
N LEU A 29 -12.83 -12.42 -18.55
CA LEU A 29 -12.27 -13.30 -19.59
C LEU A 29 -13.27 -14.38 -20.02
N LEU A 30 -14.00 -14.96 -19.07
CA LEU A 30 -15.01 -15.98 -19.35
C LEU A 30 -16.22 -15.41 -20.10
N ASP A 31 -16.65 -14.20 -19.74
CA ASP A 31 -17.81 -13.55 -20.36
C ASP A 31 -17.50 -12.97 -21.75
N ARG A 32 -16.24 -12.56 -21.99
CA ARG A 32 -15.83 -11.81 -23.18
C ARG A 32 -14.45 -12.24 -23.69
N PRO A 33 -14.28 -13.52 -24.09
CA PRO A 33 -12.99 -14.03 -24.54
C PRO A 33 -12.43 -13.23 -25.73
N ASP A 34 -13.30 -12.78 -26.64
CA ASP A 34 -12.91 -12.04 -27.84
C ASP A 34 -12.24 -10.69 -27.50
N GLU A 35 -12.75 -9.96 -26.50
CA GLU A 35 -12.14 -8.70 -26.06
C GLU A 35 -10.70 -8.92 -25.53
N TYR A 36 -10.43 -10.07 -24.92
CA TYR A 36 -9.09 -10.41 -24.43
C TYR A 36 -8.13 -10.83 -25.55
N VAL A 37 -8.64 -11.39 -26.64
CA VAL A 37 -7.84 -11.73 -27.81
C VAL A 37 -7.51 -10.49 -28.63
N GLU A 38 -8.47 -9.58 -28.79
CA GLU A 38 -8.30 -8.36 -29.58
C GLU A 38 -7.56 -7.24 -28.83
N ALA A 39 -7.85 -7.07 -27.54
CA ALA A 39 -7.48 -5.88 -26.79
C ALA A 39 -7.74 -6.04 -25.27
N PRO A 40 -6.88 -6.76 -24.52
CA PRO A 40 -7.10 -7.06 -23.10
C PRO A 40 -7.58 -5.84 -22.30
N PRO A 41 -8.77 -5.92 -21.69
CA PRO A 41 -9.32 -4.79 -20.97
C PRO A 41 -8.56 -4.55 -19.66
N THR A 42 -8.37 -3.29 -19.31
CA THR A 42 -7.97 -2.91 -17.94
C THR A 42 -9.12 -3.18 -16.96
N ILE A 43 -8.82 -3.22 -15.67
CA ILE A 43 -9.84 -3.37 -14.63
C ILE A 43 -10.87 -2.25 -14.74
N SER A 44 -10.39 -1.01 -14.90
CA SER A 44 -11.27 0.16 -15.08
C SER A 44 -12.25 -0.03 -16.25
N ARG A 45 -11.86 -0.71 -17.34
CA ARG A 45 -12.74 -1.00 -18.48
C ARG A 45 -13.71 -2.14 -18.19
N LEU A 46 -13.28 -3.17 -17.45
CA LEU A 46 -14.16 -4.27 -17.03
C LEU A 46 -15.30 -3.79 -16.13
N LEU A 47 -15.02 -2.79 -15.29
CA LEU A 47 -15.98 -2.18 -14.35
C LEU A 47 -17.01 -1.23 -15.01
N THR A 48 -17.12 -1.25 -16.34
CA THR A 48 -18.21 -0.60 -17.08
C THR A 48 -19.48 -1.46 -17.16
N LYS A 49 -19.45 -2.69 -16.63
CA LYS A 49 -20.63 -3.53 -16.44
C LYS A 49 -21.00 -3.59 -14.96
N ALA A 50 -22.24 -3.26 -14.63
CA ALA A 50 -22.78 -3.26 -13.27
C ALA A 50 -22.52 -4.59 -12.53
N GLU A 51 -22.70 -5.73 -13.22
CA GLU A 51 -22.52 -7.08 -12.66
C GLU A 51 -21.11 -7.34 -12.08
N LEU A 52 -20.07 -6.74 -12.69
CA LEU A 52 -18.70 -6.80 -12.19
C LEU A 52 -18.40 -5.65 -11.23
N ALA A 53 -19.02 -4.51 -11.46
CA ALA A 53 -18.75 -3.27 -10.75
C ALA A 53 -19.22 -3.29 -9.29
N GLU A 54 -20.42 -3.80 -9.01
CA GLU A 54 -20.98 -3.89 -7.66
C GLU A 54 -20.14 -4.75 -6.69
N PRO A 55 -19.80 -6.02 -7.00
CA PRO A 55 -18.98 -6.84 -6.11
C PRO A 55 -17.57 -6.26 -5.93
N PHE A 56 -17.01 -5.67 -6.99
CA PHE A 56 -15.71 -5.00 -6.92
C PHE A 56 -15.77 -3.77 -6.00
N ALA A 57 -16.83 -2.95 -6.11
CA ALA A 57 -17.04 -1.77 -5.29
C ALA A 57 -17.10 -2.12 -3.79
N LEU A 58 -17.87 -3.15 -3.42
CA LEU A 58 -17.95 -3.63 -2.04
C LEU A 58 -16.58 -4.08 -1.52
N ALA A 59 -15.83 -4.82 -2.34
CA ALA A 59 -14.47 -5.23 -2.01
C ALA A 59 -13.53 -4.04 -1.83
N MET A 60 -13.64 -3.00 -2.66
CA MET A 60 -12.81 -1.79 -2.55
C MET A 60 -13.10 -1.00 -1.28
N ILE A 61 -14.36 -0.89 -0.82
CA ILE A 61 -14.68 -0.25 0.47
C ILE A 61 -14.04 -1.00 1.63
N ALA A 62 -14.21 -2.32 1.66
CA ALA A 62 -13.62 -3.15 2.70
C ALA A 62 -12.08 -3.05 2.69
N ALA A 63 -11.47 -3.10 1.50
CA ALA A 63 -10.04 -2.94 1.34
C ALA A 63 -9.55 -1.55 1.77
N ALA A 64 -10.27 -0.47 1.43
CA ALA A 64 -9.95 0.89 1.82
C ALA A 64 -9.90 1.04 3.35
N PHE A 65 -10.87 0.45 4.06
CA PHE A 65 -10.89 0.44 5.52
C PHE A 65 -9.66 -0.25 6.12
N PHE A 66 -9.33 -1.46 5.66
CA PHE A 66 -8.15 -2.18 6.17
C PHE A 66 -6.83 -1.51 5.78
N LEU A 67 -6.77 -0.95 4.58
CA LEU A 67 -5.62 -0.21 4.07
C LEU A 67 -5.35 1.05 4.91
N ALA A 68 -6.38 1.82 5.25
CA ALA A 68 -6.25 2.98 6.14
C ALA A 68 -5.63 2.60 7.49
N ILE A 69 -6.10 1.50 8.09
CA ILE A 69 -5.53 0.98 9.34
C ILE A 69 -4.07 0.56 9.12
N ALA A 70 -3.74 -0.13 8.03
CA ALA A 70 -2.38 -0.57 7.73
C ALA A 70 -1.42 0.62 7.56
N ILE A 71 -1.83 1.66 6.81
CA ILE A 71 -1.07 2.91 6.65
C ILE A 71 -0.79 3.54 8.01
N CYS A 72 -1.80 3.66 8.89
CA CYS A 72 -1.59 4.19 10.25
C CYS A 72 -0.58 3.36 11.05
N GLN A 73 -0.63 2.02 10.94
CA GLN A 73 0.30 1.14 11.64
C GLN A 73 1.74 1.29 11.13
N VAL A 74 1.93 1.36 9.81
CA VAL A 74 3.23 1.57 9.17
C VAL A 74 3.78 2.95 9.51
N GLY A 75 2.98 4.01 9.37
CA GLY A 75 3.38 5.38 9.71
C GLY A 75 3.81 5.50 11.18
N LEU A 76 3.04 4.93 12.10
CA LEU A 76 3.37 4.91 13.52
C LEU A 76 4.66 4.11 13.80
N PHE A 77 4.86 2.99 13.12
CA PHE A 77 6.09 2.20 13.22
C PHE A 77 7.31 2.99 12.75
N LEU A 78 7.23 3.65 11.59
CA LEU A 78 8.31 4.47 11.04
C LEU A 78 8.61 5.67 11.94
N TYR A 79 7.59 6.37 12.41
CA TYR A 79 7.74 7.50 13.33
C TYR A 79 8.48 7.12 14.61
N ARG A 80 8.07 6.00 15.23
CA ARG A 80 8.71 5.48 16.45
C ARG A 80 10.13 5.02 16.19
N SER A 81 10.39 4.44 15.03
CA SER A 81 11.72 3.99 14.63
C SER A 81 12.67 5.17 14.40
N LEU A 82 12.17 6.23 13.74
CA LEU A 82 12.95 7.44 13.49
C LEU A 82 13.27 8.18 14.79
N ARG A 83 12.34 8.26 15.75
CA ARG A 83 12.59 8.84 17.08
C ARG A 83 13.72 8.17 17.86
N VAL A 84 14.05 6.91 17.56
CA VAL A 84 15.17 6.21 18.24
C VAL A 84 16.52 6.69 17.72
N VAL A 85 16.61 7.02 16.44
CA VAL A 85 17.88 7.40 15.78
C VAL A 85 18.03 8.90 15.58
N GLU A 86 16.93 9.64 15.63
CA GLU A 86 16.90 11.08 15.39
C GLU A 86 16.15 11.78 16.55
N PRO A 87 16.85 12.53 17.40
CA PRO A 87 16.22 13.28 18.49
C PRO A 87 15.27 14.36 17.99
N ASN A 88 15.62 15.04 16.90
CA ASN A 88 14.78 16.11 16.32
C ASN A 88 13.90 15.56 15.19
N VAL A 89 12.89 14.76 15.53
CA VAL A 89 11.93 14.24 14.53
C VAL A 89 11.07 15.34 13.89
N GLY A 90 11.01 16.53 14.51
CA GLY A 90 10.28 17.68 13.96
C GLY A 90 10.76 18.08 12.56
N LYS A 91 12.05 17.92 12.25
CA LYS A 91 12.60 18.19 10.91
C LYS A 91 12.01 17.29 9.81
N TRP A 92 11.42 16.15 10.19
CA TRP A 92 10.78 15.20 9.29
C TRP A 92 9.25 15.34 9.23
N ALA A 93 8.67 16.30 9.96
CA ALA A 93 7.22 16.48 10.06
C ALA A 93 6.57 16.68 8.69
N VAL A 94 7.21 17.45 7.81
CA VAL A 94 6.73 17.67 6.43
C VAL A 94 6.66 16.36 5.65
N LEU A 95 7.66 15.47 5.76
CA LEU A 95 7.61 14.18 5.07
C LEU A 95 6.51 13.27 5.61
N PHE A 96 6.32 13.22 6.93
CA PHE A 96 5.20 12.47 7.51
C PHE A 96 3.85 13.03 7.06
N ALA A 97 3.71 14.36 6.98
CA ALA A 97 2.49 14.99 6.48
C ALA A 97 2.24 14.66 5.00
N VAL A 98 3.26 14.77 4.14
CA VAL A 98 3.16 14.40 2.71
C VAL A 98 2.79 12.93 2.56
N CYS A 99 3.43 12.03 3.31
CA CYS A 99 3.10 10.60 3.33
C CYS A 99 1.65 10.38 3.77
N ALA A 100 1.21 11.01 4.87
CA ALA A 100 -0.15 10.85 5.38
C ALA A 100 -1.19 11.36 4.38
N ILE A 101 -0.98 12.53 3.78
CA ILE A 101 -1.90 13.13 2.81
C ILE A 101 -1.97 12.29 1.53
N SER A 102 -0.83 11.87 0.99
CA SER A 102 -0.78 11.06 -0.23
C SER A 102 -1.43 9.68 -0.05
N GLU A 103 -1.13 8.98 1.04
CA GLU A 103 -1.78 7.70 1.34
C GLU A 103 -3.27 7.86 1.67
N SER A 104 -3.67 8.97 2.32
CA SER A 104 -5.09 9.28 2.53
C SER A 104 -5.81 9.54 1.21
N ALA A 105 -5.16 10.22 0.27
CA ALA A 105 -5.69 10.40 -1.08
C ALA A 105 -5.89 9.04 -1.77
N ALA A 106 -4.97 8.09 -1.59
CA ALA A 106 -5.13 6.75 -2.15
C ALA A 106 -6.34 6.00 -1.57
N VAL A 107 -6.52 6.05 -0.25
CA VAL A 107 -7.70 5.50 0.43
C VAL A 107 -8.99 6.15 -0.06
N VAL A 108 -9.02 7.48 -0.18
CA VAL A 108 -10.18 8.20 -0.74
C VAL A 108 -10.41 7.78 -2.20
N GLY A 109 -9.35 7.58 -2.98
CA GLY A 109 -9.44 7.05 -4.33
C GLY A 109 -10.17 5.70 -4.40
N MET A 110 -9.86 4.76 -3.48
CA MET A 110 -10.59 3.50 -3.39
C MET A 110 -12.07 3.68 -3.04
N ILE A 111 -12.39 4.64 -2.16
CA ILE A 111 -13.78 4.97 -1.82
C ILE A 111 -14.49 5.55 -3.05
N VAL A 112 -13.87 6.49 -3.77
CA VAL A 112 -14.43 7.05 -5.00
C VAL A 112 -14.67 5.95 -6.03
N LEU A 113 -13.72 5.03 -6.23
CA LEU A 113 -13.87 3.90 -7.15
C LEU A 113 -15.02 2.96 -6.78
N SER A 114 -15.34 2.86 -5.49
CA SER A 114 -16.48 2.06 -5.02
C SER A 114 -17.84 2.73 -5.22
N GLN A 115 -17.91 4.06 -5.22
CA GLN A 115 -19.17 4.79 -5.35
C GLN A 115 -19.44 5.19 -6.80
N TYR A 116 -18.38 5.46 -7.55
CA TYR A 116 -18.42 5.91 -8.93
C TYR A 116 -17.74 4.85 -9.79
N THR A 117 -18.51 3.83 -10.12
CA THR A 117 -18.11 2.76 -11.03
C THR A 117 -18.04 3.27 -12.48
N GLY A 118 -17.40 2.50 -13.36
CA GLY A 118 -17.12 2.91 -14.73
C GLY A 118 -18.37 3.11 -15.59
N ASP A 119 -19.50 2.54 -15.19
CA ASP A 119 -20.82 2.66 -15.81
C ASP A 119 -21.61 3.89 -15.34
N ILE A 120 -21.49 4.27 -14.07
CA ILE A 120 -22.27 5.36 -13.47
C ILE A 120 -21.66 6.73 -13.81
N TYR A 121 -20.37 6.93 -13.50
CA TYR A 121 -19.73 8.23 -13.66
C TYR A 121 -18.24 8.08 -14.03
N PRO A 122 -17.93 7.81 -15.32
CA PRO A 122 -16.58 7.48 -15.79
C PRO A 122 -15.53 8.54 -15.42
N THR A 123 -15.91 9.81 -15.38
CA THR A 123 -15.00 10.91 -15.03
C THR A 123 -14.55 10.82 -13.57
N LEU A 124 -15.48 10.57 -12.63
CA LEU A 124 -15.16 10.45 -11.21
C LEU A 124 -14.44 9.13 -10.92
N HIS A 125 -14.80 8.05 -11.62
CA HIS A 125 -14.06 6.79 -11.57
C HIS A 125 -12.57 7.02 -11.90
N ASN A 126 -12.30 7.73 -13.00
CA ASN A 126 -10.93 8.07 -13.40
C ASN A 126 -10.20 8.93 -12.36
N VAL A 127 -10.89 9.91 -11.76
CA VAL A 127 -10.33 10.70 -10.64
C VAL A 127 -9.97 9.79 -9.47
N GLY A 128 -10.82 8.84 -9.12
CA GLY A 128 -10.55 7.82 -8.10
C GLY A 128 -9.30 7.01 -8.40
N SER A 129 -9.15 6.53 -9.64
CA SER A 129 -7.92 5.84 -10.08
C SER A 129 -6.69 6.74 -9.93
N TYR A 130 -6.78 8.02 -10.31
CA TYR A 130 -5.65 8.96 -10.16
C TYR A 130 -5.25 9.16 -8.70
N MET A 131 -6.23 9.35 -7.82
CA MET A 131 -5.98 9.48 -6.39
C MET A 131 -5.32 8.23 -5.81
N LEU A 132 -5.79 7.04 -6.22
CA LEU A 132 -5.21 5.75 -5.83
C LEU A 132 -3.74 5.62 -6.26
N PHE A 133 -3.47 5.72 -7.57
CA PHE A 133 -2.13 5.47 -8.11
C PHE A 133 -1.12 6.53 -7.67
N PHE A 134 -1.43 7.81 -7.79
CA PHE A 134 -0.49 8.86 -7.41
C PHE A 134 -0.33 8.97 -5.90
N GLY A 135 -1.41 8.76 -5.14
CA GLY A 135 -1.35 8.73 -3.68
C GLY A 135 -0.36 7.68 -3.18
N HIS A 136 -0.51 6.43 -3.62
CA HIS A 136 0.45 5.37 -3.26
C HIS A 136 1.86 5.61 -3.83
N THR A 137 1.97 6.12 -5.06
CA THR A 137 3.29 6.38 -5.66
C THR A 137 4.08 7.39 -4.82
N ILE A 138 3.47 8.52 -4.48
CA ILE A 138 4.11 9.57 -3.68
C ILE A 138 4.37 9.04 -2.27
N GLY A 139 3.38 8.38 -1.64
CA GLY A 139 3.51 7.83 -0.31
C GLY A 139 4.67 6.83 -0.19
N LEU A 140 4.82 5.93 -1.16
CA LEU A 140 5.92 4.95 -1.20
C LEU A 140 7.29 5.56 -1.40
N ILE A 141 7.42 6.58 -2.25
CA ILE A 141 8.68 7.31 -2.39
C ILE A 141 9.09 7.88 -1.03
N VAL A 142 8.14 8.53 -0.34
CA VAL A 142 8.40 9.13 0.96
C VAL A 142 8.71 8.08 2.02
N VAL A 143 7.96 6.98 2.07
CA VAL A 143 8.24 5.85 2.97
C VAL A 143 9.62 5.26 2.72
N GLY A 144 10.00 5.05 1.45
CA GLY A 144 11.33 4.58 1.07
C GLY A 144 12.45 5.49 1.56
N PHE A 145 12.25 6.80 1.42
CA PHE A 145 13.19 7.81 1.90
C PHE A 145 13.27 7.83 3.43
N LEU A 146 12.14 7.75 4.14
CA LEU A 146 12.10 7.66 5.61
C LEU A 146 12.85 6.41 6.10
N VAL A 147 12.59 5.26 5.48
CA VAL A 147 13.28 4.00 5.81
C VAL A 147 14.79 4.12 5.58
N ARG A 148 15.23 4.70 4.46
CA ARG A 148 16.66 4.94 4.18
C ARG A 148 17.31 5.77 5.29
N ASN A 149 16.64 6.83 5.74
CA ASN A 149 17.16 7.69 6.80
C ASN A 149 17.20 6.99 8.16
N VAL A 150 16.20 6.17 8.49
CA VAL A 150 16.24 5.32 9.70
C VAL A 150 17.46 4.40 9.66
N LEU A 151 17.68 3.72 8.53
CA LEU A 151 18.81 2.82 8.36
C LEU A 151 20.15 3.57 8.45
N ALA A 152 20.28 4.74 7.83
CA ALA A 152 21.48 5.56 7.90
C ALA A 152 21.79 6.00 9.33
N GLY A 153 20.77 6.44 10.08
CA GLY A 153 20.92 6.82 11.49
C GLY A 153 21.36 5.67 12.39
N LEU A 154 20.82 4.46 12.17
CA LEU A 154 21.27 3.26 12.90
C LEU A 154 22.76 2.95 12.67
N HIS A 155 23.24 3.08 11.42
CA HIS A 155 24.65 2.88 11.10
C HIS A 155 25.54 3.94 11.74
N GLN A 156 25.14 5.22 11.70
CA GLN A 156 25.90 6.32 12.30
C GLN A 156 26.01 6.18 13.82
N ALA A 157 24.95 5.73 14.49
CA ALA A 157 24.95 5.50 15.92
C ALA A 157 25.80 4.29 16.37
N GLN A 158 26.43 3.56 15.44
CA GLN A 158 27.12 2.28 15.67
C GLN A 158 26.26 1.26 16.43
N GLN A 159 24.94 1.43 16.40
CA GLN A 159 24.03 0.52 17.05
C GLN A 159 23.86 -0.70 16.16
N GLN A 160 23.95 -1.89 16.75
CA GLN A 160 23.58 -3.10 16.04
C GLN A 160 22.16 -2.92 15.50
N VAL A 161 22.01 -3.06 14.18
CA VAL A 161 20.71 -2.98 13.51
C VAL A 161 19.78 -3.93 14.23
N PRO A 162 18.77 -3.42 14.95
CA PRO A 162 17.96 -4.30 15.78
C PRO A 162 17.29 -5.33 14.88
N ALA A 163 17.15 -6.59 15.30
CA ALA A 163 16.52 -7.63 14.49
C ALA A 163 15.14 -7.25 13.89
N ALA A 164 14.43 -6.27 14.49
CA ALA A 164 13.22 -5.68 13.92
C ALA A 164 13.42 -4.94 12.59
N PHE A 165 14.66 -4.60 12.22
CA PHE A 165 15.06 -3.97 10.96
C PHE A 165 15.85 -4.92 10.05
N ALA A 166 16.13 -6.14 10.49
CA ALA A 166 16.77 -7.17 9.66
C ALA A 166 15.84 -7.53 8.50
N GLY A 167 16.23 -7.18 7.26
CA GLY A 167 15.40 -7.35 6.06
C GLY A 167 14.84 -6.04 5.48
N ILE A 168 14.80 -4.96 6.26
CA ILE A 168 14.33 -3.63 5.81
C ILE A 168 15.36 -2.95 4.89
N SER A 169 16.62 -3.40 4.86
CA SER A 169 17.67 -2.80 4.02
C SER A 169 17.34 -2.73 2.53
N SER A 170 16.51 -3.66 2.03
CA SER A 170 16.06 -3.69 0.63
C SER A 170 14.88 -2.75 0.35
N PHE A 171 14.19 -2.24 1.38
CA PHE A 171 12.94 -1.50 1.22
C PHE A 171 13.10 -0.19 0.45
N PRO A 172 14.17 0.62 0.64
CA PRO A 172 14.35 1.83 -0.17
C PRO A 172 14.51 1.53 -1.66
N ARG A 173 15.20 0.43 -2.01
CA ARG A 173 15.35 0.02 -3.41
C ARG A 173 14.01 -0.45 -3.97
N ARG A 174 13.28 -1.28 -3.23
CA ARG A 174 11.95 -1.76 -3.62
C ARG A 174 10.97 -0.61 -3.81
N SER A 175 10.90 0.35 -2.88
CA SER A 175 10.01 1.50 -3.01
C SER A 175 10.32 2.34 -4.24
N VAL A 176 11.60 2.57 -4.56
CA VAL A 176 11.99 3.29 -5.78
C VAL A 176 11.61 2.51 -7.03
N THR A 177 11.87 1.20 -7.07
CA THR A 177 11.46 0.35 -8.21
C THR A 177 9.94 0.41 -8.41
N ILE A 178 9.18 0.29 -7.34
CA ILE A 178 7.71 0.33 -7.39
C ILE A 178 7.22 1.71 -7.80
N ALA A 179 7.81 2.78 -7.28
CA ALA A 179 7.47 4.14 -7.67
C ALA A 179 7.76 4.42 -9.14
N VAL A 180 8.90 3.93 -9.67
CA VAL A 180 9.23 4.03 -11.09
C VAL A 180 8.23 3.25 -11.94
N LEU A 181 7.89 2.01 -11.56
CA LEU A 181 6.86 1.23 -12.26
C LEU A 181 5.50 1.94 -12.26
N SER A 182 5.14 2.57 -11.15
CA SER A 182 3.87 3.30 -11.01
C SER A 182 3.85 4.58 -11.83
N LEU A 183 4.97 5.30 -11.88
CA LEU A 183 5.14 6.47 -12.75
C LEU A 183 5.08 6.07 -14.22
N LEU A 184 5.77 4.99 -14.61
CA LEU A 184 5.71 4.45 -15.97
C LEU A 184 4.29 4.03 -16.33
N PHE A 185 3.60 3.31 -15.44
CA PHE A 185 2.20 2.95 -15.63
C PHE A 185 1.34 4.21 -15.82
N GLY A 186 1.50 5.22 -14.96
CA GLY A 186 0.82 6.50 -15.11
C GLY A 186 1.07 7.10 -16.49
N LEU A 187 2.33 7.28 -16.89
CA LEU A 187 2.70 7.84 -18.19
C LEU A 187 2.11 7.06 -19.37
N VAL A 188 2.16 5.73 -19.35
CA VAL A 188 1.58 4.89 -20.40
C VAL A 188 0.04 4.98 -20.38
N TYR A 189 -0.57 5.05 -19.20
CA TYR A 189 -2.03 5.20 -19.06
C TYR A 189 -2.50 6.55 -19.61
N PHE A 190 -1.79 7.64 -19.30
CA PHE A 190 -2.09 8.97 -19.82
C PHE A 190 -1.79 9.11 -21.30
N GLY A 191 -0.60 8.71 -21.73
CA GLY A 191 -0.22 8.72 -23.15
C GLY A 191 -1.14 7.84 -23.97
N GLY A 192 -1.61 6.73 -23.40
CA GLY A 192 -2.54 5.82 -24.05
C GLY A 192 -3.93 6.38 -24.27
N LYS A 193 -4.41 7.29 -23.41
CA LYS A 193 -5.68 8.00 -23.64
C LYS A 193 -5.62 9.00 -24.80
N LEU A 194 -4.42 9.42 -25.22
CA LEU A 194 -4.23 10.28 -26.39
C LEU A 194 -4.18 9.48 -27.70
N LEU A 195 -4.07 8.16 -27.63
CA LEU A 195 -3.96 7.28 -28.79
C LEU A 195 -5.33 6.71 -29.18
N PRO A 196 -5.62 6.52 -30.49
CA PRO A 196 -6.85 5.91 -30.95
C PRO A 196 -7.04 4.50 -30.36
N GLU A 197 -8.24 4.21 -29.85
CA GLU A 197 -8.55 3.02 -29.05
C GLU A 197 -8.32 1.67 -29.76
N GLY A 198 -8.25 1.67 -31.10
CA GLY A 198 -8.25 0.47 -31.93
C GLY A 198 -6.89 -0.01 -32.45
N TYR A 199 -5.79 0.70 -32.21
CA TYR A 199 -4.56 0.45 -33.00
C TYR A 199 -3.46 -0.40 -32.35
N PHE A 200 -3.50 -0.68 -31.03
CA PHE A 200 -2.36 -1.35 -30.39
C PHE A 200 -2.76 -2.37 -29.30
N PHE A 201 -3.05 -3.61 -29.71
CA PHE A 201 -3.21 -4.77 -28.81
C PHE A 201 -2.11 -4.81 -27.73
N TRP A 202 -0.84 -4.73 -28.16
CA TRP A 202 0.32 -4.78 -27.26
C TRP A 202 0.33 -3.68 -26.20
N GLN A 203 -0.14 -2.48 -26.55
CA GLN A 203 -0.23 -1.39 -25.60
C GLN A 203 -1.25 -1.71 -24.50
N ARG A 204 -2.39 -2.30 -24.85
CA ARG A 204 -3.41 -2.72 -23.87
C ARG A 204 -2.95 -3.89 -23.00
N VAL A 205 -2.25 -4.86 -23.59
CA VAL A 205 -1.59 -5.94 -22.85
C VAL A 205 -0.63 -5.35 -21.80
N VAL A 206 0.24 -4.44 -22.22
CA VAL A 206 1.20 -3.79 -21.31
C VAL A 206 0.49 -2.96 -20.24
N LEU A 207 -0.56 -2.22 -20.60
CA LEU A 207 -1.33 -1.42 -19.65
C LEU A 207 -2.03 -2.27 -18.59
N SER A 208 -2.79 -3.27 -19.02
CA SER A 208 -3.50 -4.18 -18.11
C SER A 208 -2.52 -4.98 -17.25
N GLY A 209 -1.42 -5.47 -17.84
CA GLY A 209 -0.37 -6.15 -17.09
C GLY A 209 0.31 -5.25 -16.05
N LEU A 210 0.67 -4.02 -16.43
CA LEU A 210 1.28 -3.05 -15.52
C LEU A 210 0.33 -2.63 -14.40
N GLU A 211 -0.97 -2.46 -14.67
CA GLU A 211 -1.99 -2.18 -13.65
C GLU A 211 -1.95 -3.23 -12.53
N ILE A 212 -1.97 -4.51 -12.90
CA ILE A 212 -1.91 -5.64 -11.96
C ILE A 212 -0.56 -5.68 -11.24
N ILE A 213 0.56 -5.58 -11.97
CA ILE A 213 1.90 -5.65 -11.39
C ILE A 213 2.13 -4.52 -10.38
N VAL A 214 1.71 -3.29 -10.70
CA VAL A 214 1.88 -2.12 -9.83
C VAL A 214 1.07 -2.29 -8.56
N ILE A 215 -0.22 -2.64 -8.67
CA ILE A 215 -1.06 -2.85 -7.50
C ILE A 215 -0.50 -3.99 -6.64
N LEU A 216 -0.21 -5.16 -7.20
CA LEU A 216 0.37 -6.28 -6.44
C LEU A 216 1.71 -5.90 -5.78
N SER A 217 2.51 -5.07 -6.43
CA SER A 217 3.77 -4.59 -5.86
C SER A 217 3.54 -3.65 -4.67
N PHE A 218 2.57 -2.73 -4.75
CA PHE A 218 2.16 -1.90 -3.61
C PHE A 218 1.70 -2.76 -2.43
N LEU A 219 0.84 -3.72 -2.71
CA LEU A 219 0.28 -4.64 -1.73
C LEU A 219 1.35 -5.50 -1.07
N ALA A 220 2.25 -6.09 -1.85
CA ALA A 220 3.38 -6.86 -1.33
C ALA A 220 4.35 -6.00 -0.50
N TYR A 221 4.59 -4.76 -0.92
CA TYR A 221 5.41 -3.81 -0.17
C TYR A 221 4.79 -3.50 1.19
N LEU A 222 3.49 -3.24 1.24
CA LEU A 222 2.78 -3.00 2.50
C LEU A 222 2.85 -4.22 3.43
N VAL A 223 2.56 -5.42 2.90
CA VAL A 223 2.63 -6.68 3.66
C VAL A 223 4.03 -6.94 4.22
N SER A 224 5.08 -6.50 3.52
CA SER A 224 6.46 -6.69 3.98
C SER A 224 6.77 -6.00 5.31
N PHE A 225 5.98 -5.01 5.76
CA PHE A 225 6.14 -4.38 7.08
C PHE A 225 5.61 -5.22 8.25
N GLU A 226 4.77 -6.22 8.00
CA GLU A 226 4.14 -7.06 9.03
C GLU A 226 5.13 -7.66 10.05
N PRO A 227 6.20 -8.38 9.64
CA PRO A 227 7.11 -9.02 10.58
C PRO A 227 7.83 -7.99 11.46
N HIS A 228 8.13 -6.82 10.91
CA HIS A 228 8.83 -5.74 11.58
C HIS A 228 7.96 -5.05 12.65
N ILE A 229 6.70 -4.79 12.30
CA ILE A 229 5.71 -4.23 13.23
C ILE A 229 5.47 -5.21 14.39
N ASN A 230 5.36 -6.51 14.09
CA ASN A 230 5.17 -7.55 15.10
C ASN A 230 6.38 -7.71 16.03
N ALA A 231 7.59 -7.70 15.47
CA ALA A 231 8.82 -7.72 16.25
C ALA A 231 8.91 -6.51 17.20
N ALA A 232 8.60 -5.30 16.71
CA ALA A 232 8.57 -4.08 17.51
C ALA A 232 7.53 -4.14 18.64
N ARG A 233 6.34 -4.68 18.37
CA ARG A 233 5.28 -4.89 19.38
C ARG A 233 5.71 -5.89 20.46
N LYS A 234 6.31 -7.02 20.06
CA LYS A 234 6.79 -8.06 21.00
C LYS A 234 7.82 -7.50 21.98
N ARG A 235 8.78 -6.71 21.47
CA ARG A 235 9.81 -6.05 22.31
C ARG A 235 9.21 -5.14 23.36
N ARG A 236 8.28 -4.25 22.96
CA ARG A 236 7.60 -3.34 23.90
C ARG A 236 6.90 -4.08 25.02
N ARG A 237 6.17 -5.15 24.68
CA ARG A 237 5.49 -5.98 25.68
C ARG A 237 6.47 -6.60 26.68
N ASN A 238 7.61 -7.11 26.19
CA ASN A 238 8.62 -7.69 27.06
C ASN A 238 9.24 -6.62 27.98
N THR A 239 9.61 -5.45 27.45
CA THR A 239 10.14 -4.34 28.25
C THR A 239 9.14 -3.88 29.33
N SER A 240 7.85 -3.76 28.99
CA SER A 240 6.81 -3.42 29.96
C SER A 240 6.67 -4.48 31.07
N ALA A 241 6.74 -5.77 30.72
CA ALA A 241 6.67 -6.86 31.69
C ALA A 241 7.89 -6.88 32.63
N THR A 242 9.11 -6.70 32.10
CA THR A 242 10.33 -6.63 32.91
C THR A 242 10.28 -5.43 33.86
N ARG A 243 9.79 -4.27 33.40
CA ARG A 243 9.67 -3.07 34.24
C ARG A 243 8.68 -3.27 35.39
N ALA A 244 7.52 -3.89 35.12
CA ALA A 244 6.54 -4.21 36.16
C ALA A 244 7.14 -5.15 37.23
N ALA A 245 7.80 -6.23 36.81
CA ALA A 245 8.44 -7.17 37.74
C ALA A 245 9.54 -6.51 38.61
N SER A 246 10.30 -5.56 38.06
CA SER A 246 11.30 -4.82 38.84
C SER A 246 10.69 -3.85 39.85
N THR A 247 9.47 -3.35 39.61
CA THR A 247 8.76 -2.49 40.57
C THR A 247 8.23 -3.30 41.74
N ASP A 248 7.71 -4.50 41.50
CA ASP A 248 7.16 -5.37 42.55
C ASP A 248 8.25 -5.85 43.54
N LEU A 249 9.48 -6.09 43.06
CA LEU A 249 10.60 -6.48 43.92
C LEU A 249 11.07 -5.37 44.87
N HIS A 250 10.84 -4.09 44.54
CA HIS A 250 11.22 -2.97 45.41
C HIS A 250 10.16 -2.61 46.45
N VAL A 251 8.89 -2.97 46.24
CA VAL A 251 7.80 -2.67 47.19
C VAL A 251 7.72 -3.70 48.33
N GLY A 252 8.30 -4.88 48.19
CA GLY A 252 8.31 -5.93 49.22
C GLY A 252 9.53 -5.94 50.14
N ALA A 253 10.40 -4.92 50.07
CA ALA A 253 11.63 -4.83 50.87
C ALA A 253 11.53 -3.83 52.04
N ASP A 254 10.36 -3.22 52.24
CA ASP A 254 10.02 -2.32 53.35
C ASP A 254 9.03 -3.02 54.31
#